data_AF-A0A221NU18-F1
#
_entry.id   AF-A0A221NU18-F1
#
_cell.length_a   1.000
_cell.length_b   1.000
_cell.length_c   1.000
_cell.angle_alpha   90.00
_cell.angle_beta   90.00
_cell.angle_gamma   90.00
#
_symmetry.space_group_name_H-M   'P 1'
#
loop_
_entity.id
_entity.type
_entity.pdbx_description
1 polymer ?
#
loop_
_entity_poly.entity_id
_entity_poly.type
_entity_poly.pdbx_seq_one_letter_code
_entity_poly.pdbx_strand_id
1 'polypeptide(L)'
;MTQSGVRRSGTESAAPRARGSALWRLKVRLQFTGWLQYLPTVCIALAFALVAAAGWVIGAWPVILFWLPAGAASLLLVTFVFDLVTVKLGLHPVEAVPERRDGLGAFDLMRARRSCRSFQSRDLAPAHRTELMESVRAHTRPDRLIGSSPVRMEYIAAPLTVWPVVGAHEFLVAIAPRTYDRLAVVDVGRSLQKVVLDATRMGLATCWIGPGADQKSVVQHLGDRFDPEKDHVICVCAVGYRSRFMPSAIRAMQTLQHRRLPLASLFFADPHFREPLDVTRFPWEAYGRCYEVCQWAPSSFNGQTTRCAAVVEPNGGEERPVRFDFCASTTSRYYAPVALGIWCANWETGCQELDINGHFAVLSPGERGVQGAPELPRYDVSWVVDHPATT
;
A
#
# COMPACT_ATOMS: atom_id res chain seq x y z
N MET A 1 -11.83 -59.75 -26.40
CA MET A 1 -11.04 -59.06 -27.43
C MET A 1 -11.75 -57.77 -27.80
N THR A 2 -11.29 -56.63 -27.28
CA THR A 2 -11.15 -55.35 -28.03
C THR A 2 -10.56 -54.31 -27.09
N GLN A 3 -9.41 -53.78 -27.50
CA GLN A 3 -8.72 -52.66 -26.90
C GLN A 3 -9.53 -51.37 -27.12
N SER A 4 -9.60 -50.52 -26.10
CA SER A 4 -9.70 -49.06 -26.26
C SER A 4 -8.69 -48.46 -25.28
N GLY A 5 -7.80 -47.54 -25.63
CA GLY A 5 -7.83 -46.59 -26.72
C GLY A 5 -7.51 -45.23 -26.12
N VAL A 6 -6.23 -45.04 -25.78
CA VAL A 6 -5.66 -43.80 -25.22
C VAL A 6 -6.05 -42.60 -26.10
N ARG A 7 -6.62 -41.55 -25.49
CA ARG A 7 -6.61 -40.18 -26.04
C ARG A 7 -6.17 -39.19 -24.96
N ARG A 8 -4.89 -38.81 -25.06
CA ARG A 8 -4.38 -37.53 -24.55
C ARG A 8 -4.76 -36.45 -25.56
N SER A 9 -5.48 -35.42 -25.13
CA SER A 9 -5.56 -34.14 -25.85
C SER A 9 -5.81 -33.00 -24.87
N GLY A 10 -4.75 -32.31 -24.50
CA GLY A 10 -4.78 -31.05 -23.77
C GLY A 10 -3.67 -30.17 -24.34
N THR A 11 -3.88 -29.65 -25.54
CA THR A 11 -3.05 -28.62 -26.14
C THR A 11 -3.12 -27.37 -25.28
N GLU A 12 -2.01 -27.01 -24.64
CA GLU A 12 -1.77 -25.70 -24.06
C GLU A 12 -2.00 -24.64 -25.14
N SER A 13 -3.10 -23.90 -25.00
CA SER A 13 -3.33 -22.65 -25.70
C SER A 13 -2.33 -21.62 -25.17
N ALA A 14 -1.17 -21.54 -25.81
CA ALA A 14 -0.24 -20.45 -25.62
C ALA A 14 -0.92 -19.16 -26.09
N ALA A 15 -1.43 -18.38 -25.14
CA ALA A 15 -1.97 -17.05 -25.42
C ALA A 15 -0.92 -16.20 -26.19
N PRO A 16 -1.32 -15.50 -27.26
CA PRO A 16 -0.39 -14.73 -28.07
C PRO A 16 0.20 -13.59 -27.24
N ARG A 17 1.52 -13.61 -27.02
CA ARG A 17 2.26 -12.47 -26.48
C ARG A 17 2.10 -11.30 -27.44
N ALA A 18 1.23 -10.35 -27.11
CA ALA A 18 1.10 -9.10 -27.84
C ALA A 18 2.49 -8.45 -27.96
N ARG A 19 3.01 -8.35 -29.20
CA ARG A 19 4.27 -7.66 -29.49
C ARG A 19 4.04 -6.17 -29.26
N GLY A 20 4.19 -5.72 -28.01
CA GLY A 20 4.16 -4.29 -27.70
C GLY A 20 5.15 -3.52 -28.57
N SER A 21 4.78 -2.30 -28.98
CA SER A 21 5.62 -1.44 -29.82
C SER A 21 7.03 -1.27 -29.24
N ALA A 22 8.01 -0.89 -30.07
CA ALA A 22 9.37 -0.62 -29.59
C ALA A 22 9.39 0.42 -28.44
N LEU A 23 8.51 1.43 -28.52
CA LEU A 23 8.31 2.43 -27.48
C LEU A 23 7.78 1.83 -26.17
N TRP A 24 6.84 0.88 -26.24
CA TRP A 24 6.36 0.17 -25.05
C TRP A 24 7.48 -0.63 -24.37
N ARG A 25 8.29 -1.35 -25.16
CA ARG A 25 9.43 -2.10 -24.62
C ARG A 25 10.47 -1.19 -23.98
N LEU A 26 10.76 -0.04 -24.62
CA LEU A 26 11.66 0.97 -24.06
C LEU A 26 11.10 1.53 -22.74
N LYS A 27 9.82 1.91 -22.70
CA LYS A 27 9.15 2.37 -21.47
C LYS A 27 9.29 1.35 -20.35
N VAL A 28 8.93 0.08 -20.60
CA VAL A 28 9.01 -1.00 -19.60
C VAL A 28 10.45 -1.20 -19.13
N ARG A 29 11.44 -1.16 -20.04
CA ARG A 29 12.85 -1.23 -19.66
C ARG A 29 13.26 -0.06 -18.76
N LEU A 30 12.90 1.17 -19.12
CA LEU A 30 13.20 2.36 -18.32
C LEU A 30 12.50 2.34 -16.96
N GLN A 31 11.29 1.78 -16.90
CA GLN A 31 10.51 1.60 -15.68
C GLN A 31 11.28 0.71 -14.71
N PHE A 32 11.60 -0.52 -15.08
CA PHE A 32 12.23 -1.48 -14.15
C PHE A 32 13.73 -1.25 -13.92
N THR A 33 14.40 -0.47 -14.77
CA THR A 33 15.79 -0.02 -14.51
C THR A 33 15.86 1.24 -13.63
N GLY A 34 14.71 1.83 -13.29
CA GLY A 34 14.61 3.06 -12.50
C GLY A 34 14.96 4.33 -13.27
N TRP A 35 15.34 4.25 -14.55
CA TRP A 35 15.66 5.44 -15.35
C TRP A 35 14.43 6.32 -15.62
N LEU A 36 13.23 5.72 -15.64
CA LEU A 36 11.99 6.44 -15.90
C LEU A 36 11.72 7.57 -14.88
N GLN A 37 12.23 7.45 -13.65
CA GLN A 37 12.02 8.48 -12.62
C GLN A 37 12.83 9.76 -12.83
N TYR A 38 13.84 9.75 -13.70
CA TYR A 38 14.65 10.94 -14.01
C TYR A 38 14.20 11.65 -15.29
N LEU A 39 13.40 10.97 -16.12
CA LEU A 39 12.90 11.51 -17.39
C LEU A 39 12.07 12.80 -17.22
N PRO A 40 11.15 12.93 -16.24
CA PRO A 40 10.38 14.16 -16.08
C PRO A 40 11.27 15.39 -15.90
N THR A 41 12.28 15.31 -15.02
CA THR A 41 13.18 16.43 -14.72
C THR A 41 13.97 16.86 -15.96
N VAL A 42 14.56 15.92 -16.70
CA VAL A 42 15.33 16.25 -17.91
C VAL A 42 14.44 16.76 -19.05
N CYS A 43 13.25 16.19 -19.24
CA CYS A 43 12.32 16.66 -20.28
C CYS A 43 11.86 18.09 -20.01
N ILE A 44 11.56 18.45 -18.75
CA ILE A 44 11.18 19.82 -18.38
C ILE A 44 12.38 20.77 -18.58
N ALA A 45 13.59 20.34 -18.21
CA ALA A 45 14.81 21.13 -18.44
C ALA A 45 15.03 21.44 -19.93
N LEU A 46 14.87 20.43 -20.79
CA LEU A 46 14.97 20.59 -22.25
C LEU A 46 13.90 21.53 -22.80
N ALA A 47 12.66 21.44 -22.31
CA ALA A 47 11.59 22.34 -22.72
C ALA A 47 11.92 23.81 -22.39
N PHE A 48 12.41 24.10 -21.17
CA PHE A 48 12.86 25.45 -20.82
C PHE A 48 14.06 25.91 -21.64
N ALA A 49 15.00 25.02 -21.96
CA ALA A 49 16.15 25.33 -22.82
C ALA A 49 15.71 25.68 -24.25
N LEU A 50 14.70 24.99 -24.78
CA LEU A 50 14.12 25.31 -26.09
C LEU A 50 13.42 26.68 -26.10
N VAL A 51 12.68 27.01 -25.03
CA VAL A 51 12.07 28.34 -24.87
C VAL A 51 13.16 29.41 -24.82
N ALA A 52 14.24 29.18 -24.05
CA ALA A 52 15.38 30.10 -23.99
C ALA A 52 16.01 30.31 -25.38
N ALA A 53 16.29 29.22 -26.11
CA ALA A 53 16.87 29.29 -27.44
C ALA A 53 15.98 30.08 -28.42
N ALA A 54 14.66 29.86 -28.37
CA ALA A 54 13.71 30.64 -29.17
C ALA A 54 13.71 32.13 -28.75
N GLY A 55 13.70 32.43 -27.45
CA GLY A 55 13.78 33.80 -26.94
C GLY A 55 15.05 34.54 -27.36
N TRP A 56 16.18 33.83 -27.39
CA TRP A 56 17.44 34.34 -27.92
C TRP A 56 17.33 34.72 -29.40
N VAL A 57 16.71 33.87 -30.22
CA VAL A 57 16.51 34.13 -31.65
C VAL A 57 15.54 35.30 -31.89
N ILE A 58 14.48 35.42 -31.08
CA ILE A 58 13.48 36.51 -31.20
C ILE A 58 14.10 37.86 -30.82
N GLY A 59 14.99 37.91 -29.83
CA GLY A 59 15.65 39.14 -29.38
C GLY A 59 14.74 40.12 -28.61
N ALA A 60 13.51 39.74 -28.28
CA ALA A 60 12.56 40.54 -27.50
C ALA A 60 12.44 40.02 -26.06
N TRP A 61 12.14 40.92 -25.12
CA TRP A 61 11.95 40.61 -23.69
C TRP A 61 12.96 39.60 -23.13
N PRO A 62 14.28 39.90 -23.19
CA PRO A 62 15.34 38.93 -22.90
C PRO A 62 15.25 38.35 -21.49
N VAL A 63 14.72 39.10 -20.52
CA VAL A 63 14.50 38.60 -19.16
C VAL A 63 13.49 37.44 -19.16
N ILE A 64 12.36 37.61 -19.84
CA ILE A 64 11.23 36.66 -19.82
C ILE A 64 11.47 35.50 -20.77
N LEU A 65 11.95 35.78 -21.99
CA LEU A 65 12.06 34.76 -23.04
C LEU A 65 13.40 34.03 -23.03
N PHE A 66 14.47 34.60 -22.45
CA PHE A 66 15.79 33.96 -22.39
C PHE A 66 16.23 33.67 -20.96
N TRP A 67 16.49 34.70 -20.14
CA TRP A 67 17.16 34.53 -18.85
C TRP A 67 16.38 33.68 -17.85
N LEU A 68 15.07 33.90 -17.71
CA LEU A 68 14.24 33.10 -16.81
C LEU A 68 14.16 31.62 -17.24
N PRO A 69 13.81 31.27 -18.50
CA PRO A 69 13.84 29.89 -18.97
C PRO A 69 15.24 29.26 -18.91
N ALA A 70 16.30 29.97 -19.29
CA ALA A 70 17.68 29.46 -19.24
C ALA A 70 18.11 29.16 -17.80
N GLY A 71 17.78 30.04 -16.85
CA GLY A 71 18.02 29.83 -15.42
C GLY A 71 17.28 28.61 -14.89
N ALA A 72 15.99 28.46 -15.23
CA ALA A 72 15.19 27.31 -14.85
C ALA A 72 15.73 26.00 -15.43
N ALA A 73 16.08 25.98 -16.73
CA ALA A 73 16.70 24.83 -17.38
C ALA A 73 18.01 24.42 -16.70
N SER A 74 18.87 25.40 -16.40
CA SER A 74 20.16 25.17 -15.73
C SER A 74 19.96 24.57 -14.34
N LEU A 75 19.03 25.10 -13.54
CA LEU A 75 18.74 24.59 -12.20
C LEU A 75 18.20 23.14 -12.25
N LEU A 76 17.32 22.84 -13.21
CA LEU A 76 16.79 21.49 -13.39
C LEU A 76 17.86 20.49 -13.86
N LEU A 77 18.80 20.92 -14.72
CA LEU A 77 19.94 20.09 -15.12
C LEU A 77 20.88 19.81 -13.94
N VAL A 78 21.20 20.82 -13.13
CA VAL A 78 21.99 20.64 -11.90
C VAL A 78 21.28 19.66 -10.96
N THR A 79 19.97 19.81 -10.77
CA THR A 79 19.16 18.88 -9.96
C THR A 79 19.18 17.46 -10.52
N PHE A 80 19.04 17.30 -11.84
CA PHE A 80 19.10 16.00 -12.50
C PHE A 80 20.47 15.33 -12.32
N VAL A 81 21.57 16.07 -12.51
CA VAL A 81 22.93 15.55 -12.31
C VAL A 81 23.14 15.17 -10.84
N PHE A 82 22.69 16.01 -9.90
CA PHE A 82 22.74 15.72 -8.47
C PHE A 82 21.98 14.43 -8.13
N ASP A 83 20.74 14.28 -8.63
CA ASP A 83 19.93 13.08 -8.43
C ASP A 83 20.60 11.83 -9.05
N LEU A 84 21.26 11.97 -10.20
CA LEU A 84 21.99 10.87 -10.84
C LEU A 84 23.20 10.45 -9.99
N VAL A 85 24.03 11.40 -9.57
CA VAL A 85 25.23 11.14 -8.76
C VAL A 85 24.85 10.55 -7.41
N THR A 86 23.93 11.19 -6.70
CA THR A 86 23.60 10.78 -5.32
C THR A 86 22.68 9.56 -5.28
N VAL A 87 21.65 9.47 -6.12
CA VAL A 87 20.69 8.35 -6.04
C VAL A 87 21.06 7.21 -6.97
N LYS A 88 21.34 7.49 -8.25
CA LYS A 88 21.54 6.42 -9.24
C LYS A 88 22.91 5.76 -9.11
N LEU A 89 23.95 6.56 -8.87
CA LEU A 89 25.32 6.09 -8.68
C LEU A 89 25.65 5.82 -7.20
N GLY A 90 24.77 6.20 -6.27
CA GLY A 90 24.97 5.97 -4.84
C GLY A 90 26.12 6.77 -4.23
N LEU A 91 26.56 7.85 -4.89
CA LEU A 91 27.68 8.67 -4.44
C LEU A 91 27.17 9.75 -3.48
N HIS A 92 26.98 9.37 -2.21
CA HIS A 92 26.56 10.27 -1.16
C HIS A 92 27.17 9.90 0.21
N PRO A 93 27.23 10.84 1.17
CA PRO A 93 27.66 10.53 2.53
C PRO A 93 26.79 9.47 3.19
N VAL A 94 27.39 8.67 4.08
CA VAL A 94 26.69 7.69 4.91
C VAL A 94 25.63 8.40 5.75
N GLU A 95 24.44 7.83 5.78
CA GLU A 95 23.31 8.34 6.54
C GLU A 95 23.22 7.66 7.91
N ALA A 96 22.80 8.43 8.92
CA ALA A 96 22.54 7.89 10.24
C ALA A 96 21.37 6.89 10.19
N VAL A 97 21.42 5.90 11.08
CA VAL A 97 20.26 5.03 11.33
C VAL A 97 19.18 5.88 11.99
N PRO A 98 17.94 5.91 11.47
CA PRO A 98 16.83 6.61 12.12
C PRO A 98 16.61 6.09 13.53
N GLU A 99 16.30 7.01 14.44
CA GLU A 99 15.93 6.66 15.81
C GLU A 99 14.61 5.89 15.87
N ARG A 100 14.49 5.06 16.90
CA ARG A 100 13.23 4.40 17.25
C ARG A 100 12.20 5.45 17.67
N ARG A 101 10.93 5.08 17.55
CA ARG A 101 9.77 5.93 17.84
C ARG A 101 8.92 5.34 18.97
N ASP A 102 9.58 4.79 19.97
CA ASP A 102 8.91 4.12 21.10
C ASP A 102 8.05 5.09 21.93
N GLY A 103 8.33 6.39 21.87
CA GLY A 103 7.53 7.43 22.55
C GLY A 103 6.24 7.85 21.84
N LEU A 104 5.92 7.31 20.66
CA LEU A 104 4.68 7.64 19.94
C LEU A 104 3.55 6.67 20.30
N GLY A 105 2.37 7.21 20.63
CA GLY A 105 1.13 6.44 20.75
C GLY A 105 0.67 5.85 19.41
N ALA A 106 -0.31 4.95 19.44
CA ALA A 106 -0.68 4.17 18.26
C ALA A 106 -1.21 5.04 17.09
N PHE A 107 -2.04 6.05 17.38
CA PHE A 107 -2.54 6.98 16.37
C PHE A 107 -1.41 7.79 15.73
N ASP A 108 -0.43 8.24 16.52
CA ASP A 108 0.69 9.02 16.01
C ASP A 108 1.67 8.17 15.21
N LEU A 109 1.86 6.89 15.57
CA LEU A 109 2.59 5.91 14.75
C LEU A 109 1.93 5.71 13.39
N MET A 110 0.61 5.45 13.37
CA MET A 110 -0.16 5.32 12.13
C MET A 110 -0.07 6.59 11.26
N ARG A 111 -0.12 7.77 11.90
CA ARG A 111 0.03 9.06 11.22
C ARG A 111 1.45 9.31 10.71
N ALA A 112 2.47 8.88 11.44
CA ALA A 112 3.88 9.08 11.09
C ALA A 112 4.37 8.10 10.01
N ARG A 113 3.69 6.96 9.85
CA ARG A 113 3.96 6.01 8.78
C ARG A 113 3.74 6.67 7.40
N ARG A 114 4.73 6.54 6.52
CA ARG A 114 4.73 7.06 5.15
C ARG A 114 5.37 6.04 4.21
N SER A 115 4.86 5.94 2.98
CA SER A 115 5.40 5.00 2.00
C SER A 115 6.75 5.52 1.53
N CYS A 116 7.81 4.79 1.85
CA CYS A 116 9.18 5.17 1.56
C CYS A 116 9.56 4.79 0.13
N ARG A 117 10.11 5.73 -0.63
CA ARG A 117 10.52 5.48 -2.03
C ARG A 117 12.00 5.71 -2.27
N SER A 118 12.77 5.82 -1.19
CA SER A 118 14.22 5.85 -1.23
C SER A 118 14.76 5.29 0.07
N PHE A 119 15.49 4.19 -0.04
CA PHE A 119 16.10 3.49 1.08
C PHE A 119 17.61 3.72 1.09
N GLN A 120 18.21 3.69 2.27
CA GLN A 120 19.66 3.68 2.41
C GLN A 120 20.21 2.37 1.80
N SER A 121 21.42 2.41 1.26
CA SER A 121 22.10 1.26 0.66
C SER A 121 22.56 0.21 1.69
N ARG A 122 22.44 0.50 2.98
CA ARG A 122 22.84 -0.38 4.07
C ARG A 122 21.74 -1.40 4.41
N ASP A 123 22.16 -2.59 4.78
CA ASP A 123 21.28 -3.64 5.28
C ASP A 123 20.74 -3.30 6.68
N LEU A 124 19.63 -3.93 7.06
CA LEU A 124 19.08 -3.84 8.41
C LEU A 124 20.06 -4.43 9.42
N ALA A 125 20.20 -3.73 10.54
CA ALA A 125 20.89 -4.28 11.70
C ALA A 125 20.25 -5.63 12.11
N PRO A 126 21.04 -6.63 12.53
CA PRO A 126 20.51 -7.94 12.94
C PRO A 126 19.38 -7.85 13.97
N ALA A 127 19.49 -6.94 14.95
CA ALA A 127 18.45 -6.71 15.96
C ALA A 127 17.11 -6.27 15.35
N HIS A 128 17.12 -5.30 14.43
CA HIS A 128 15.90 -4.86 13.74
C HIS A 128 15.29 -5.97 12.88
N ARG A 129 16.14 -6.78 12.23
CA ARG A 129 15.67 -7.92 11.43
C ARG A 129 14.99 -8.97 12.30
N THR A 130 15.58 -9.31 13.45
CA THR A 130 15.00 -10.24 14.42
C THR A 130 13.66 -9.73 14.93
N GLU A 131 13.60 -8.48 15.41
CA GLU A 131 12.38 -7.85 15.93
C GLU A 131 11.28 -7.76 14.86
N LEU A 132 11.63 -7.44 13.62
CA LEU A 132 10.70 -7.43 12.48
C LEU A 132 10.12 -8.83 12.24
N MET A 133 10.95 -9.87 12.26
CA MET A 133 10.49 -11.25 12.05
C MET A 133 9.68 -11.79 13.23
N GLU A 134 9.93 -11.32 14.45
CA GLU A 134 9.08 -11.59 15.61
C GLU A 134 7.69 -10.97 15.44
N SER A 135 7.62 -9.70 14.98
CA SER A 135 6.36 -9.05 14.63
C SER A 135 5.61 -9.82 13.53
N VAL A 136 6.31 -10.27 12.48
CA VAL A 136 5.72 -11.12 11.43
C VAL A 136 5.10 -12.38 12.03
N ARG A 137 5.84 -13.11 12.87
CA ARG A 137 5.34 -14.34 13.52
C ARG A 137 4.13 -14.04 14.38
N ALA A 138 4.14 -12.95 15.15
CA ALA A 138 3.04 -12.58 16.05
C ALA A 138 1.74 -12.28 15.29
N HIS A 139 1.83 -11.54 14.17
CA HIS A 139 0.66 -11.09 13.42
C HIS A 139 0.16 -12.05 12.34
N THR A 140 0.90 -13.14 12.08
CA THR A 140 0.50 -14.21 11.12
C THR A 140 0.00 -15.49 11.79
N ARG A 141 -0.14 -15.50 13.12
CA ARG A 141 -0.67 -16.66 13.83
C ARG A 141 -2.11 -16.96 13.41
N PRO A 142 -2.50 -18.24 13.23
CA PRO A 142 -3.85 -18.60 12.83
C PRO A 142 -4.96 -18.06 13.75
N ASP A 143 -4.73 -18.01 15.06
CA ASP A 143 -5.69 -17.50 16.05
C ASP A 143 -5.88 -15.97 15.99
N ARG A 144 -5.06 -15.27 15.21
CA ARG A 144 -5.16 -13.83 14.99
C ARG A 144 -5.81 -13.49 13.66
N LEU A 145 -6.03 -14.45 12.77
CA LEU A 145 -6.62 -14.22 11.45
C LEU A 145 -8.15 -14.11 11.53
N ILE A 146 -8.74 -13.38 10.59
CA ILE A 146 -10.20 -13.30 10.43
C ILE A 146 -10.70 -14.55 9.70
N GLY A 147 -10.00 -14.95 8.63
CA GLY A 147 -10.26 -16.16 7.86
C GLY A 147 -9.54 -17.39 8.43
N SER A 148 -9.91 -18.56 7.93
CA SER A 148 -9.30 -19.84 8.30
C SER A 148 -8.08 -20.23 7.45
N SER A 149 -7.92 -19.58 6.29
CA SER A 149 -6.80 -19.84 5.37
C SER A 149 -5.49 -19.29 5.93
N PRO A 150 -4.39 -20.06 5.87
CA PRO A 150 -3.10 -19.61 6.39
C PRO A 150 -2.53 -18.48 5.51
N VAL A 151 -1.94 -17.48 6.15
CA VAL A 151 -1.14 -16.45 5.49
C VAL A 151 0.25 -16.45 6.10
N ARG A 152 1.29 -16.14 5.31
CA ARG A 152 2.66 -16.01 5.80
C ARG A 152 3.39 -14.87 5.11
N MET A 153 4.47 -14.42 5.74
CA MET A 153 5.36 -13.42 5.15
C MET A 153 6.77 -13.96 5.14
N GLU A 154 7.34 -14.06 3.94
CA GLU A 154 8.70 -14.52 3.73
C GLU A 154 9.64 -13.34 3.58
N TYR A 155 10.78 -13.41 4.25
CA TYR A 155 11.79 -12.37 4.19
C TYR A 155 12.82 -12.65 3.09
N ILE A 156 13.18 -11.61 2.34
CA ILE A 156 14.21 -11.64 1.30
C ILE A 156 15.22 -10.52 1.58
N ALA A 157 16.49 -10.86 1.76
CA ALA A 157 17.61 -9.93 1.81
C ALA A 157 18.34 -9.91 0.45
N ALA A 158 17.65 -9.43 -0.57
CA ALA A 158 18.18 -9.22 -1.91
C ALA A 158 17.37 -8.14 -2.63
N PRO A 159 17.99 -7.34 -3.52
CA PRO A 159 17.27 -6.38 -4.32
C PRO A 159 16.27 -7.08 -5.25
N LEU A 160 15.00 -6.74 -5.12
CA LEU A 160 13.94 -7.22 -6.02
C LEU A 160 13.71 -6.24 -7.16
N THR A 161 13.31 -6.78 -8.33
CA THR A 161 12.86 -5.94 -9.44
C THR A 161 11.46 -5.41 -9.16
N VAL A 162 11.36 -4.12 -8.81
CA VAL A 162 10.10 -3.47 -8.40
C VAL A 162 9.88 -2.12 -9.09
N TRP A 163 8.62 -1.71 -9.20
CA TRP A 163 8.21 -0.39 -9.67
C TRP A 163 7.29 0.34 -8.66
N PRO A 164 7.54 1.62 -8.33
CA PRO A 164 8.76 2.38 -8.64
C PRO A 164 10.01 1.73 -8.04
N VAL A 165 11.18 1.97 -8.64
CA VAL A 165 12.45 1.54 -8.05
C VAL A 165 12.67 2.38 -6.79
N VAL A 166 12.73 1.71 -5.64
CA VAL A 166 12.85 2.38 -4.33
C VAL A 166 14.25 2.26 -3.72
N GLY A 167 15.14 1.45 -4.30
CA GLY A 167 16.50 1.24 -3.77
C GLY A 167 16.56 0.39 -2.50
N ALA A 168 15.50 -0.36 -2.18
CA ALA A 168 15.50 -1.29 -1.05
C ALA A 168 16.26 -2.58 -1.39
N HIS A 169 16.96 -3.14 -0.40
CA HIS A 169 17.64 -4.44 -0.50
C HIS A 169 16.92 -5.53 0.29
N GLU A 170 15.89 -5.18 1.06
CA GLU A 170 15.20 -6.11 1.94
C GLU A 170 13.69 -5.98 1.80
N PHE A 171 13.02 -7.14 1.80
CA PHE A 171 11.60 -7.22 1.48
C PHE A 171 10.90 -8.28 2.33
N LEU A 172 9.64 -8.01 2.67
CA LEU A 172 8.68 -9.00 3.13
C LEU A 172 7.75 -9.35 1.97
N VAL A 173 7.60 -10.63 1.65
CA VAL A 173 6.71 -11.15 0.62
C VAL A 173 5.51 -11.79 1.29
N ALA A 174 4.34 -11.18 1.13
CA ALA A 174 3.11 -11.72 1.69
C ALA A 174 2.52 -12.79 0.75
N ILE A 175 2.32 -13.98 1.30
CA ILE A 175 1.88 -15.18 0.58
C ILE A 175 0.58 -15.68 1.20
N ALA A 176 -0.37 -16.04 0.34
CA ALA A 176 -1.62 -16.71 0.69
C ALA A 176 -1.78 -17.97 -0.19
N PRO A 177 -2.79 -18.82 0.06
CA PRO A 177 -3.00 -20.02 -0.74
C PRO A 177 -3.26 -19.71 -2.22
N ARG A 178 -2.82 -20.61 -3.10
CA ARG A 178 -2.99 -20.52 -4.55
C ARG A 178 -4.46 -20.51 -4.95
N THR A 179 -5.26 -21.34 -4.30
CA THR A 179 -6.72 -21.26 -4.36
C THR A 179 -7.14 -19.97 -3.68
N TYR A 180 -7.74 -19.08 -4.45
CA TYR A 180 -8.10 -17.76 -3.95
C TYR A 180 -9.14 -17.85 -2.84
N ASP A 181 -8.76 -17.29 -1.69
CA ASP A 181 -9.64 -16.97 -0.60
C ASP A 181 -9.58 -15.46 -0.36
N ARG A 182 -10.74 -14.80 -0.41
CA ARG A 182 -10.83 -13.35 -0.25
C ARG A 182 -10.46 -12.90 1.16
N LEU A 183 -10.83 -13.67 2.19
CA LEU A 183 -10.49 -13.33 3.57
C LEU A 183 -9.00 -13.51 3.83
N ALA A 184 -8.35 -14.50 3.22
CA ALA A 184 -6.89 -14.62 3.27
C ALA A 184 -6.19 -13.36 2.72
N VAL A 185 -6.74 -12.73 1.68
CA VAL A 185 -6.20 -11.46 1.14
C VAL A 185 -6.46 -10.28 2.08
N VAL A 186 -7.61 -10.24 2.75
CA VAL A 186 -7.89 -9.26 3.82
C VAL A 186 -6.92 -9.45 4.98
N ASP A 187 -6.68 -10.69 5.41
CA ASP A 187 -5.73 -11.03 6.47
C ASP A 187 -4.29 -10.67 6.10
N VAL A 188 -3.87 -10.88 4.85
CA VAL A 188 -2.58 -10.35 4.37
C VAL A 188 -2.49 -8.85 4.58
N GLY A 189 -3.54 -8.10 4.19
CA GLY A 189 -3.59 -6.65 4.40
C GLY A 189 -3.50 -6.25 5.88
N ARG A 190 -4.26 -6.93 6.74
CA ARG A 190 -4.33 -6.65 8.17
C ARG A 190 -3.02 -6.99 8.88
N SER A 191 -2.54 -8.22 8.71
CA SER A 191 -1.32 -8.70 9.35
C SER A 191 -0.10 -7.89 8.93
N LEU A 192 0.09 -7.66 7.62
CA LEU A 192 1.26 -6.91 7.14
C LEU A 192 1.19 -5.44 7.54
N GLN A 193 -0.01 -4.85 7.66
CA GLN A 193 -0.12 -3.49 8.17
C GLN A 193 0.29 -3.39 9.64
N LYS A 194 -0.04 -4.36 10.50
CA LYS A 194 0.45 -4.39 11.89
C LYS A 194 1.98 -4.49 11.94
N VAL A 195 2.57 -5.36 11.11
CA VAL A 195 4.03 -5.44 10.96
C VAL A 195 4.63 -4.11 10.48
N VAL A 196 3.97 -3.41 9.55
CA VAL A 196 4.39 -2.09 9.07
C VAL A 196 4.35 -1.04 10.18
N LEU A 197 3.38 -1.10 11.10
CA LEU A 197 3.33 -0.21 12.26
C LEU A 197 4.44 -0.51 13.26
N ASP A 198 4.72 -1.79 13.53
CA ASP A 198 5.84 -2.20 14.37
C ASP A 198 7.19 -1.77 13.76
N ALA A 199 7.38 -1.99 12.46
CA ALA A 199 8.55 -1.50 11.73
C ALA A 199 8.68 0.03 11.82
N THR A 200 7.56 0.76 11.75
CA THR A 200 7.57 2.22 11.92
C THR A 200 8.02 2.62 13.33
N ARG A 201 7.62 1.87 14.36
CA ARG A 201 8.06 2.06 15.75
C ARG A 201 9.56 1.81 15.89
N MET A 202 10.11 0.81 15.21
CA MET A 202 11.55 0.51 15.17
C MET A 202 12.40 1.58 14.45
N GLY A 203 11.78 2.61 13.84
CA GLY A 203 12.47 3.58 12.99
C GLY A 203 12.71 3.09 11.56
N LEU A 204 12.18 1.92 11.20
CA LEU A 204 12.26 1.39 9.83
C LEU A 204 11.24 2.07 8.93
N ALA A 205 11.61 2.21 7.67
CA ALA A 205 10.77 2.70 6.61
C ALA A 205 10.18 1.52 5.83
N THR A 206 8.97 1.71 5.29
CA THR A 206 8.26 0.64 4.57
C THR A 206 7.59 1.15 3.31
N CYS A 207 7.44 0.27 2.31
CA CYS A 207 6.66 0.57 1.11
C CYS A 207 5.96 -0.68 0.57
N TRP A 208 4.64 -0.60 0.49
CA TRP A 208 3.81 -1.59 -0.19
C TRP A 208 4.02 -1.53 -1.71
N ILE A 209 4.21 -2.70 -2.30
CA ILE A 209 4.45 -2.92 -3.73
C ILE A 209 3.54 -4.08 -4.17
N GLY A 210 2.43 -3.73 -4.83
CA GLY A 210 1.49 -4.70 -5.41
C GLY A 210 1.84 -5.02 -6.88
N PRO A 211 1.21 -4.34 -7.86
CA PRO A 211 1.42 -4.61 -9.30
C PRO A 211 2.85 -4.39 -9.78
N GLY A 212 3.64 -3.62 -9.03
CA GLY A 212 4.98 -3.23 -9.41
C GLY A 212 6.04 -4.29 -9.13
N ALA A 213 5.75 -5.35 -8.38
CA ALA A 213 6.73 -6.40 -8.08
C ALA A 213 6.82 -7.41 -9.23
N ASP A 214 8.04 -7.64 -9.74
CA ASP A 214 8.28 -8.71 -10.70
C ASP A 214 8.19 -10.08 -10.01
N GLN A 215 7.13 -10.82 -10.32
CA GLN A 215 6.85 -12.13 -9.71
C GLN A 215 7.96 -13.14 -9.95
N LYS A 216 8.67 -13.06 -11.09
CA LYS A 216 9.78 -13.97 -11.39
C LYS A 216 10.96 -13.73 -10.45
N SER A 217 11.36 -12.47 -10.27
CA SER A 217 12.39 -12.06 -9.32
C SER A 217 12.04 -12.49 -7.90
N VAL A 218 10.79 -12.29 -7.47
CA VAL A 218 10.31 -12.73 -6.15
C VAL A 218 10.47 -14.24 -5.98
N VAL A 219 9.89 -15.04 -6.89
CA VAL A 219 9.92 -16.51 -6.79
C VAL A 219 11.35 -17.04 -6.85
N GLN A 220 12.20 -16.48 -7.71
CA GLN A 220 13.62 -16.85 -7.81
C GLN A 220 14.36 -16.67 -6.47
N HIS A 221 14.11 -15.57 -5.75
CA HIS A 221 14.76 -15.30 -4.46
C HIS A 221 14.11 -16.03 -3.28
N LEU A 222 12.86 -16.48 -3.41
CA LEU A 222 12.26 -17.36 -2.41
C LEU A 222 12.82 -18.79 -2.50
N GLY A 223 13.13 -19.28 -3.70
CA GLY A 223 13.62 -20.64 -3.92
C GLY A 223 12.63 -21.68 -3.37
N ASP A 224 13.14 -22.68 -2.66
CA ASP A 224 12.34 -23.78 -2.10
C ASP A 224 11.32 -23.34 -1.04
N ARG A 225 11.40 -22.09 -0.57
CA ARG A 225 10.39 -21.51 0.34
C ARG A 225 9.09 -21.15 -0.36
N PHE A 226 8.99 -21.27 -1.69
CA PHE A 226 7.77 -21.00 -2.47
C PHE A 226 7.36 -22.22 -3.30
N ASP A 227 6.15 -22.71 -3.06
CA ASP A 227 5.53 -23.80 -3.82
C ASP A 227 4.53 -23.21 -4.82
N PRO A 228 4.81 -23.18 -6.14
CA PRO A 228 3.93 -22.55 -7.11
C PRO A 228 2.54 -23.19 -7.21
N GLU A 229 2.37 -24.43 -6.78
CA GLU A 229 1.08 -25.14 -6.80
C GLU A 229 0.21 -24.76 -5.59
N LYS A 230 0.83 -24.34 -4.48
CA LYS A 230 0.13 -24.03 -3.21
C LYS A 230 0.16 -22.57 -2.83
N ASP A 231 1.13 -21.80 -3.31
CA ASP A 231 1.38 -20.43 -2.90
C ASP A 231 0.98 -19.42 -3.97
N HIS A 232 0.54 -18.26 -3.50
CA HIS A 232 0.33 -17.08 -4.32
C HIS A 232 0.86 -15.84 -3.61
N VAL A 233 1.77 -15.13 -4.28
CA VAL A 233 2.29 -13.83 -3.80
C VAL A 233 1.21 -12.78 -3.96
N ILE A 234 0.74 -12.22 -2.84
CA ILE A 234 -0.29 -11.18 -2.81
C ILE A 234 0.33 -9.81 -3.03
N CYS A 235 1.39 -9.50 -2.29
CA CYS A 235 2.13 -8.26 -2.41
C CYS A 235 3.52 -8.39 -1.78
N VAL A 236 4.35 -7.37 -2.02
CA VAL A 236 5.68 -7.24 -1.45
C VAL A 236 5.72 -5.93 -0.64
N CYS A 237 6.41 -5.93 0.49
CA CYS A 237 6.71 -4.73 1.26
C CYS A 237 8.23 -4.54 1.29
N ALA A 238 8.73 -3.46 0.69
CA ALA A 238 10.11 -3.05 0.88
C ALA A 238 10.31 -2.55 2.32
N VAL A 239 11.38 -2.98 2.97
CA VAL A 239 11.73 -2.58 4.35
C VAL A 239 13.21 -2.18 4.39
N GLY A 240 13.53 -1.16 5.18
CA GLY A 240 14.90 -0.66 5.30
C GLY A 240 14.95 0.68 6.01
N TYR A 241 16.11 1.31 6.05
CA TYR A 241 16.24 2.67 6.58
C TYR A 241 15.91 3.69 5.49
N ARG A 242 15.18 4.74 5.84
CA ARG A 242 14.84 5.83 4.90
C ARG A 242 16.11 6.59 4.50
N SER A 243 16.28 6.83 3.20
CA SER A 243 17.25 7.78 2.68
C SER A 243 16.63 9.16 2.49
N ARG A 244 17.42 10.21 2.71
CA ARG A 244 17.09 11.61 2.37
C ARG A 244 17.35 11.91 0.89
N PHE A 245 18.22 11.13 0.24
CA PHE A 245 18.53 11.24 -1.18
C PHE A 245 17.43 10.55 -1.97
N MET A 246 16.63 11.33 -2.70
CA MET A 246 15.48 10.82 -3.43
C MET A 246 15.28 11.67 -4.68
N PRO A 247 15.02 11.04 -5.85
CA PRO A 247 14.85 11.78 -7.08
C PRO A 247 13.75 12.83 -6.95
N SER A 248 14.02 14.02 -7.48
CA SER A 248 13.11 15.18 -7.48
C SER A 248 11.69 14.83 -7.95
N ALA A 249 11.55 14.08 -9.04
CA ALA A 249 10.24 13.65 -9.55
C ALA A 249 9.48 12.74 -8.57
N ILE A 250 10.18 11.82 -7.90
CA ILE A 250 9.58 10.95 -6.88
C ILE A 250 9.17 11.78 -5.66
N ARG A 251 9.97 12.78 -5.26
CA ARG A 251 9.63 13.73 -4.20
C ARG A 251 8.34 14.47 -4.50
N ALA A 252 8.21 15.02 -5.71
CA ALA A 252 6.99 15.69 -6.17
C ALA A 252 5.78 14.75 -6.18
N MET A 253 5.94 13.54 -6.75
CA MET A 253 4.89 12.53 -6.79
C MET A 253 4.42 12.14 -5.38
N GLN A 254 5.34 12.00 -4.43
CA GLN A 254 5.02 11.68 -3.04
C GLN A 254 4.16 12.77 -2.40
N THR A 255 4.51 14.06 -2.59
CA THR A 255 3.69 15.19 -2.13
C THR A 255 2.28 15.15 -2.70
N LEU A 256 2.13 14.89 -4.00
CA LEU A 256 0.82 14.82 -4.65
C LEU A 256 -0.03 13.64 -4.14
N GLN A 257 0.60 12.52 -3.84
CA GLN A 257 -0.06 11.31 -3.34
C GLN A 257 -0.39 11.36 -1.83
N HIS A 258 -0.12 12.47 -1.14
CA HIS A 258 -0.54 12.68 0.25
C HIS A 258 -1.98 13.16 0.40
N ARG A 259 -2.63 13.61 -0.68
CA ARG A 259 -4.05 13.98 -0.64
C ARG A 259 -4.90 12.75 -0.29
N ARG A 260 -5.93 12.94 0.53
CA ARG A 260 -6.88 11.90 0.95
C ARG A 260 -8.30 12.32 0.63
N LEU A 261 -9.19 11.34 0.49
CA LEU A 261 -10.62 11.61 0.36
C LEU A 261 -11.14 12.14 1.70
N PRO A 262 -12.12 13.05 1.72
CA PRO A 262 -12.75 13.48 2.97
C PRO A 262 -13.46 12.29 3.64
N LEU A 263 -13.58 12.34 4.97
CA LEU A 263 -14.24 11.27 5.76
C LEU A 263 -15.68 11.01 5.31
N ALA A 264 -16.40 12.06 4.90
CA ALA A 264 -17.75 11.97 4.36
C ALA A 264 -17.87 11.13 3.07
N SER A 265 -16.76 10.85 2.37
CA SER A 265 -16.74 9.94 1.21
C SER A 265 -16.29 8.51 1.57
N LEU A 266 -16.02 8.27 2.85
CA LEU A 266 -15.36 7.07 3.37
C LEU A 266 -16.24 6.33 4.39
N PHE A 267 -16.95 7.07 5.23
CA PHE A 267 -17.82 6.57 6.30
C PHE A 267 -19.27 7.01 6.07
N PHE A 268 -20.21 6.09 6.25
CA PHE A 268 -21.63 6.25 5.92
C PHE A 268 -22.52 5.78 7.07
N ALA A 269 -23.67 6.43 7.23
CA ALA A 269 -24.68 6.09 8.23
C ALA A 269 -25.66 5.00 7.75
N ASP A 270 -25.59 4.62 6.48
CA ASP A 270 -26.48 3.64 5.89
C ASP A 270 -25.72 2.57 5.07
N PRO A 271 -26.24 1.32 5.00
CA PRO A 271 -25.59 0.23 4.28
C PRO A 271 -25.62 0.37 2.74
N HIS A 272 -26.34 1.37 2.20
CA HIS A 272 -26.36 1.67 0.77
C HIS A 272 -25.42 2.83 0.39
N PHE A 273 -24.65 3.36 1.35
CA PHE A 273 -23.61 4.36 1.12
C PHE A 273 -24.14 5.67 0.49
N ARG A 274 -25.32 6.11 0.92
CA ARG A 274 -25.97 7.33 0.42
C ARG A 274 -25.77 8.52 1.36
N GLU A 275 -25.76 8.27 2.66
CA GLU A 275 -25.68 9.27 3.70
C GLU A 275 -24.31 9.23 4.39
N PRO A 276 -23.49 10.28 4.27
CA PRO A 276 -22.23 10.37 5.00
C PRO A 276 -22.45 10.31 6.52
N LEU A 277 -21.55 9.62 7.21
CA LEU A 277 -21.56 9.58 8.67
C LEU A 277 -21.07 10.92 9.26
N ASP A 278 -21.85 11.54 10.13
CA ASP A 278 -21.36 12.66 10.95
C ASP A 278 -20.52 12.13 12.11
N VAL A 279 -19.22 11.96 11.83
CA VAL A 279 -18.22 11.45 12.78
C VAL A 279 -17.97 12.36 13.99
N THR A 280 -18.55 13.56 14.01
CA THR A 280 -18.35 14.56 15.07
C THR A 280 -19.50 14.65 16.07
N ARG A 281 -20.55 13.84 15.88
CA ARG A 281 -21.71 13.81 16.77
C ARG A 281 -21.79 12.50 17.54
N PHE A 282 -22.45 12.54 18.68
CA PHE A 282 -22.90 11.34 19.37
C PHE A 282 -23.76 10.45 18.42
N PRO A 283 -23.59 9.12 18.44
CA PRO A 283 -22.60 8.36 19.23
C PRO A 283 -21.24 8.16 18.53
N TRP A 284 -21.06 8.71 17.34
CA TRP A 284 -19.91 8.45 16.46
C TRP A 284 -18.61 9.10 16.92
N GLU A 285 -18.70 10.24 17.61
CA GLU A 285 -17.55 10.98 18.15
C GLU A 285 -16.64 10.13 19.06
N ALA A 286 -17.21 9.09 19.71
CA ALA A 286 -16.47 8.18 20.58
C ALA A 286 -15.33 7.43 19.87
N TYR A 287 -15.44 7.20 18.56
CA TYR A 287 -14.39 6.53 17.77
C TYR A 287 -13.29 7.50 17.31
N GLY A 288 -13.53 8.81 17.41
CA GLY A 288 -12.55 9.89 17.24
C GLY A 288 -11.50 9.66 16.15
N ARG A 289 -10.25 9.42 16.58
CA ARG A 289 -9.10 9.30 15.67
C ARG A 289 -9.08 8.01 14.85
N CYS A 290 -9.95 7.02 15.12
CA CYS A 290 -10.07 5.80 14.32
C CYS A 290 -10.43 6.11 12.86
N TYR A 291 -11.32 7.08 12.63
CA TYR A 291 -11.68 7.54 11.29
C TYR A 291 -10.48 8.15 10.57
N GLU A 292 -9.70 8.98 11.28
CA GLU A 292 -8.51 9.66 10.73
C GLU A 292 -7.46 8.63 10.28
N VAL A 293 -7.15 7.64 11.10
CA VAL A 293 -6.10 6.66 10.75
C VAL A 293 -6.52 5.72 9.62
N CYS A 294 -7.81 5.43 9.47
CA CYS A 294 -8.32 4.73 8.30
C CYS A 294 -8.20 5.59 7.02
N GLN A 295 -8.52 6.88 7.10
CA GLN A 295 -8.30 7.83 6.00
C GLN A 295 -6.81 7.89 5.58
N TRP A 296 -5.88 7.86 6.54
CA TRP A 296 -4.45 7.90 6.27
C TRP A 296 -3.82 6.57 5.86
N ALA A 297 -4.58 5.48 5.88
CA ALA A 297 -4.12 4.15 5.52
C ALA A 297 -3.49 4.12 4.10
N PRO A 298 -2.40 3.36 3.90
CA PRO A 298 -1.88 3.13 2.56
C PRO A 298 -2.88 2.33 1.71
N SER A 299 -2.94 2.65 0.42
CA SER A 299 -3.69 1.89 -0.59
C SER A 299 -2.99 1.98 -1.94
N SER A 300 -3.21 0.98 -2.80
CA SER A 300 -2.62 0.95 -4.14
C SER A 300 -2.99 2.22 -4.91
N PHE A 301 -1.99 2.89 -5.48
CA PHE A 301 -2.14 4.19 -6.18
C PHE A 301 -2.92 5.27 -5.41
N ASN A 302 -2.98 5.17 -4.07
CA ASN A 302 -3.79 6.04 -3.22
C ASN A 302 -5.30 6.01 -3.56
N GLY A 303 -5.80 4.88 -4.09
CA GLY A 303 -7.18 4.74 -4.54
C GLY A 303 -8.22 4.77 -3.42
N GLN A 304 -7.82 4.53 -2.16
CA GLN A 304 -8.71 4.50 -0.98
C GLN A 304 -10.00 3.71 -1.27
N THR A 305 -9.85 2.44 -1.62
CA THR A 305 -10.91 1.57 -2.14
C THR A 305 -11.76 0.91 -1.05
N THR A 306 -11.72 1.42 0.17
CA THR A 306 -12.46 0.90 1.33
C THR A 306 -13.51 1.91 1.76
N ARG A 307 -14.70 1.42 2.11
CA ARG A 307 -15.81 2.18 2.65
C ARG A 307 -16.28 1.50 3.93
N CYS A 308 -16.89 2.26 4.82
CA CYS A 308 -17.46 1.77 6.05
C CYS A 308 -18.90 2.24 6.18
N ALA A 309 -19.84 1.34 6.45
CA ALA A 309 -21.19 1.66 6.87
C ALA A 309 -21.33 1.37 8.36
N ALA A 310 -21.65 2.38 9.16
CA ALA A 310 -21.85 2.23 10.59
C ALA A 310 -23.31 1.87 10.89
N VAL A 311 -23.53 1.09 11.95
CA VAL A 311 -24.86 0.60 12.33
C VAL A 311 -25.07 0.83 13.82
N VAL A 312 -26.24 1.38 14.14
CA VAL A 312 -26.72 1.57 15.52
C VAL A 312 -27.88 0.65 15.81
N GLU A 313 -28.01 0.31 17.08
CA GLU A 313 -29.24 -0.26 17.63
C GLU A 313 -29.76 0.63 18.76
N PRO A 314 -31.09 0.76 18.91
CA PRO A 314 -31.68 1.44 20.04
C PRO A 314 -31.48 0.62 21.32
N ASN A 315 -30.88 1.24 22.35
CA ASN A 315 -30.72 0.65 23.67
C ASN A 315 -31.20 1.64 24.73
N GLY A 316 -32.34 1.34 25.38
CA GLY A 316 -32.91 2.21 26.41
C GLY A 316 -33.34 3.60 25.94
N GLY A 317 -33.58 3.78 24.63
CA GLY A 317 -33.94 5.07 24.03
C GLY A 317 -32.75 5.87 23.47
N GLU A 318 -31.52 5.40 23.65
CA GLU A 318 -30.32 5.98 23.03
C GLU A 318 -29.81 5.09 21.89
N GLU A 319 -29.33 5.70 20.82
CA GLU A 319 -28.67 4.98 19.72
C GLU A 319 -27.24 4.59 20.14
N ARG A 320 -26.92 3.30 20.05
CA ARG A 320 -25.57 2.79 20.35
C ARG A 320 -24.94 2.13 19.12
N PRO A 321 -23.68 2.46 18.79
CA PRO A 321 -22.94 1.77 17.74
C PRO A 321 -22.73 0.32 18.12
N VAL A 322 -23.26 -0.59 17.31
CA VAL A 322 -23.10 -2.04 17.49
C VAL A 322 -22.12 -2.62 16.47
N ARG A 323 -21.97 -1.96 15.32
CA ARG A 323 -21.26 -2.55 14.18
C ARG A 323 -20.75 -1.52 13.18
N PHE A 324 -19.61 -1.85 12.56
CA PHE A 324 -19.04 -1.14 11.40
C PHE A 324 -18.76 -2.14 10.28
N ASP A 325 -19.49 -2.02 9.16
CA ASP A 325 -19.36 -2.89 8.00
C ASP A 325 -18.32 -2.34 7.03
N PHE A 326 -17.19 -3.03 6.89
CA PHE A 326 -16.13 -2.67 5.96
C PHE A 326 -16.37 -3.32 4.59
N CYS A 327 -16.33 -2.48 3.56
CA CYS A 327 -16.67 -2.84 2.19
C CYS A 327 -15.63 -2.35 1.19
N ALA A 328 -15.36 -3.17 0.16
CA ALA A 328 -14.51 -2.81 -0.98
C ALA A 328 -15.31 -2.07 -2.06
N SER A 329 -14.92 -0.86 -2.43
CA SER A 329 -15.60 -0.02 -3.43
C SER A 329 -15.27 -0.35 -4.89
N THR A 330 -14.48 -1.39 -5.15
CA THR A 330 -14.10 -1.81 -6.52
C THR A 330 -14.14 -3.32 -6.66
N THR A 331 -14.22 -3.81 -7.90
CA THR A 331 -14.17 -5.24 -8.24
C THR A 331 -12.76 -5.84 -8.19
N SER A 332 -11.75 -5.09 -7.75
CA SER A 332 -10.37 -5.60 -7.70
C SER A 332 -10.28 -6.82 -6.79
N ARG A 333 -9.78 -7.93 -7.35
CA ARG A 333 -9.64 -9.21 -6.66
C ARG A 333 -8.64 -9.15 -5.51
N TYR A 334 -7.57 -8.37 -5.64
CA TYR A 334 -6.49 -8.33 -4.65
C TYR A 334 -6.31 -6.95 -4.01
N TYR A 335 -6.30 -5.87 -4.80
CA TYR A 335 -5.95 -4.55 -4.26
C TYR A 335 -6.98 -4.01 -3.27
N ALA A 336 -8.27 -4.24 -3.53
CA ALA A 336 -9.31 -3.73 -2.65
C ALA A 336 -9.39 -4.53 -1.34
N PRO A 337 -9.35 -5.88 -1.34
CA PRO A 337 -9.26 -6.64 -0.09
C PRO A 337 -8.01 -6.36 0.73
N VAL A 338 -6.83 -6.20 0.10
CA VAL A 338 -5.61 -5.79 0.83
C VAL A 338 -5.82 -4.42 1.48
N ALA A 339 -6.35 -3.43 0.74
CA ALA A 339 -6.62 -2.09 1.29
C ALA A 339 -7.65 -2.12 2.43
N LEU A 340 -8.63 -3.02 2.35
CA LEU A 340 -9.61 -3.25 3.40
C LEU A 340 -8.96 -3.88 4.64
N GLY A 341 -8.10 -4.88 4.47
CA GLY A 341 -7.31 -5.44 5.58
C GLY A 341 -6.44 -4.40 6.29
N ILE A 342 -5.81 -3.49 5.52
CA ILE A 342 -5.06 -2.36 6.08
C ILE A 342 -5.96 -1.47 6.94
N TRP A 343 -7.20 -1.20 6.50
CA TRP A 343 -8.19 -0.50 7.32
C TRP A 343 -8.54 -1.28 8.58
N CYS A 344 -8.77 -2.59 8.49
CA CYS A 344 -9.06 -3.42 9.65
C CYS A 344 -7.94 -3.34 10.70
N ALA A 345 -6.67 -3.38 10.28
CA ALA A 345 -5.54 -3.20 11.19
C ALA A 345 -5.55 -1.84 11.88
N ASN A 346 -5.73 -0.76 11.12
CA ASN A 346 -5.72 0.59 11.66
C ASN A 346 -6.92 0.84 12.59
N TRP A 347 -8.10 0.35 12.21
CA TRP A 347 -9.33 0.46 13.00
C TRP A 347 -9.18 -0.26 14.34
N GLU A 348 -8.84 -1.55 14.32
CA GLU A 348 -8.64 -2.35 15.53
C GLU A 348 -7.56 -1.76 16.45
N THR A 349 -6.43 -1.31 15.86
CA THR A 349 -5.37 -0.65 16.64
C THR A 349 -5.86 0.65 17.28
N GLY A 350 -6.70 1.42 16.57
CA GLY A 350 -7.31 2.64 17.08
C GLY A 350 -8.33 2.37 18.19
N CYS A 351 -9.19 1.37 18.01
CA CYS A 351 -10.14 0.95 19.04
C CYS A 351 -9.42 0.47 20.30
N GLN A 352 -8.35 -0.31 20.16
CA GLN A 352 -7.51 -0.73 21.30
C GLN A 352 -6.90 0.47 22.05
N GLU A 353 -6.41 1.48 21.33
CA GLU A 353 -5.86 2.71 21.94
C GLU A 353 -6.93 3.53 22.69
N LEU A 354 -8.20 3.42 22.28
CA LEU A 354 -9.35 4.08 22.93
C LEU A 354 -10.07 3.18 23.95
N ASP A 355 -9.55 1.99 24.22
CA ASP A 355 -10.18 0.98 25.09
C ASP A 355 -11.62 0.59 24.65
N ILE A 356 -11.86 0.62 23.33
CA ILE A 356 -13.11 0.17 22.71
C ILE A 356 -12.98 -1.31 22.36
N ASN A 357 -13.65 -2.15 23.14
CA ASN A 357 -13.68 -3.59 22.92
C ASN A 357 -14.54 -3.98 21.72
N GLY A 358 -14.09 -4.99 20.99
CA GLY A 358 -14.75 -5.50 19.81
C GLY A 358 -13.90 -6.52 19.07
N HIS A 359 -14.48 -7.10 18.04
CA HIS A 359 -13.84 -8.11 17.23
C HIS A 359 -14.30 -8.06 15.77
N PHE A 360 -13.50 -8.61 14.87
CA PHE A 360 -13.91 -8.78 13.47
C PHE A 360 -14.71 -10.07 13.29
N ALA A 361 -15.85 -9.98 12.61
CA ALA A 361 -16.68 -11.11 12.25
C ALA A 361 -17.18 -10.98 10.81
N VAL A 362 -17.36 -12.11 10.13
CA VAL A 362 -17.97 -12.18 8.80
C VAL A 362 -19.43 -12.55 8.97
N LEU A 363 -20.31 -11.59 8.68
CA LEU A 363 -21.74 -11.71 8.90
C LEU A 363 -22.49 -12.02 7.60
N SER A 364 -23.47 -12.89 7.69
CA SER A 364 -24.43 -13.15 6.62
C SER A 364 -25.28 -11.91 6.29
N PRO A 365 -25.88 -11.82 5.09
CA PRO A 365 -26.80 -10.73 4.77
C PRO A 365 -27.96 -10.58 5.77
N GLY A 366 -28.43 -11.70 6.34
CA GLY A 366 -29.49 -11.72 7.35
C GLY A 366 -29.04 -11.10 8.67
N GLU A 367 -27.87 -11.50 9.18
CA GLU A 367 -27.26 -10.90 10.39
C GLU A 367 -26.95 -9.42 10.20
N ARG A 368 -26.65 -8.99 8.96
CA ARG A 368 -26.44 -7.58 8.66
C ARG A 368 -27.73 -6.76 8.57
N GLY A 369 -28.89 -7.39 8.45
CA GLY A 369 -30.16 -6.70 8.24
C GLY A 369 -30.24 -5.96 6.89
N VAL A 370 -29.46 -6.38 5.88
CA VAL A 370 -29.41 -5.70 4.58
C VAL A 370 -30.08 -6.56 3.51
N GLN A 371 -31.19 -6.06 2.96
CA GLN A 371 -31.84 -6.62 1.77
C GLN A 371 -31.44 -5.81 0.53
N GLY A 372 -31.12 -6.47 -0.58
CA GLY A 372 -30.82 -5.79 -1.84
C GLY A 372 -29.55 -4.93 -1.82
N ALA A 373 -28.54 -5.34 -1.04
CA ALA A 373 -27.26 -4.63 -0.99
C ALA A 373 -26.69 -4.41 -2.41
N PRO A 374 -26.11 -3.23 -2.70
CA PRO A 374 -25.53 -2.97 -4.00
C PRO A 374 -24.34 -3.91 -4.27
N GLU A 375 -24.03 -4.15 -5.56
CA GLU A 375 -22.85 -4.95 -5.93
C GLU A 375 -21.55 -4.31 -5.42
N LEU A 376 -21.51 -2.97 -5.42
CA LEU A 376 -20.44 -2.17 -4.84
C LEU A 376 -21.01 -1.00 -4.02
N PRO A 377 -20.36 -0.60 -2.92
CA PRO A 377 -19.26 -1.29 -2.23
C PRO A 377 -19.64 -2.69 -1.73
N ARG A 378 -18.77 -3.67 -2.00
CA ARG A 378 -18.96 -5.08 -1.65
C ARG A 378 -18.57 -5.32 -0.19
N TYR A 379 -19.47 -5.91 0.60
CA TYR A 379 -19.19 -6.34 1.96
C TYR A 379 -18.09 -7.41 2.04
N ASP A 380 -17.22 -7.27 3.05
CA ASP A 380 -16.16 -8.23 3.37
C ASP A 380 -16.15 -8.67 4.84
N VAL A 381 -16.18 -7.72 5.78
CA VAL A 381 -16.09 -8.01 7.22
C VAL A 381 -16.72 -6.89 8.04
N SER A 382 -17.18 -7.21 9.25
CA SER A 382 -17.71 -6.25 10.21
C SER A 382 -16.82 -6.18 11.44
N TRP A 383 -16.57 -4.99 11.97
CA TRP A 383 -16.19 -4.83 13.38
C TRP A 383 -17.46 -4.83 14.22
N VAL A 384 -17.58 -5.80 15.12
CA VAL A 384 -18.67 -5.93 16.08
C VAL A 384 -18.19 -5.38 17.40
N VAL A 385 -18.96 -4.46 17.97
CA VAL A 385 -18.63 -3.81 19.24
C VAL A 385 -19.02 -4.74 20.38
N ASP A 386 -18.08 -5.03 21.27
CA ASP A 386 -18.37 -5.85 22.44
C ASP A 386 -19.01 -4.96 23.50
N HIS A 387 -20.31 -5.12 23.72
CA HIS A 387 -20.98 -4.48 24.83
C HIS A 387 -20.83 -5.34 26.09
N PRO A 388 -20.55 -4.74 27.26
CA PRO A 388 -20.66 -5.48 28.51
C PRO A 388 -22.06 -6.06 28.59
N ALA A 389 -22.18 -7.35 28.96
CA ALA A 389 -23.47 -7.95 29.22
C ALA A 389 -24.22 -7.05 30.20
N THR A 390 -25.37 -6.52 29.78
CA THR A 390 -26.27 -5.78 30.66
C THR A 390 -26.69 -6.72 31.78
N THR A 391 -26.07 -6.56 32.96
CA THR A 391 -26.47 -7.21 34.21
C THR A 391 -27.79 -6.68 34.70
#